data_AF-A0A9E2Y7K2-F1
#
_entry.id   AF-A0A9E2Y7K2-F1
#
_cell.length_a   1.000
_cell.length_b   1.000
_cell.length_c   1.000
_cell.angle_alpha   90.00
_cell.angle_beta   90.00
_cell.angle_gamma   90.00
#
_symmetry.space_group_name_H-M   'P 1'
#
loop_
_entity.id
_entity.type
_entity.pdbx_description
1 polymer ?
#
loop_
_entity_poly.entity_id
_entity_poly.type
_entity_poly.pdbx_seq_one_letter_code
_entity_poly.pdbx_strand_id
1 'polypeptide(L)'
;VTLPLLFEGENPFLVVYHLMYWVKDDSFCPMCSMWIDGFNGIAPHVTQRANFAIASRAPVDKLRAWGAHRGWHRLRLLSDDGPAFARAIGAEDADGNPDSTVVVFSREGGEIRHVYTAHPMLDDRERGIDLLCPVWHLFDLMPSGRGEWYGSNDGFDAAVREVPL
;
A
#
# COMPACT_ATOMS: atom_id res chain seq x y z
N VAL A 1 -12.23 -4.86 12.76
CA VAL A 1 -12.30 -5.82 11.62
C VAL A 1 -11.28 -6.91 11.88
N THR A 2 -11.57 -8.17 11.54
CA THR A 2 -10.61 -9.28 11.66
C THR A 2 -10.19 -9.78 10.29
N LEU A 3 -9.04 -10.46 10.19
CA LEU A 3 -8.51 -10.97 8.92
C LEU A 3 -9.50 -11.84 8.13
N PRO A 4 -10.29 -12.77 8.74
CA PRO A 4 -11.29 -13.54 8.00
C PRO A 4 -12.39 -12.69 7.33
N LEU A 5 -12.73 -11.54 7.90
CA LEU A 5 -13.73 -10.61 7.35
C LEU A 5 -13.22 -9.80 6.16
N LEU A 6 -11.93 -9.91 5.82
CA LEU A 6 -11.35 -9.29 4.63
C LEU A 6 -11.45 -10.17 3.38
N PHE A 7 -11.83 -11.44 3.55
CA PHE A 7 -12.05 -12.36 2.43
C PHE A 7 -13.54 -12.35 2.05
N GLU A 8 -13.88 -11.46 1.12
CA GLU A 8 -15.24 -11.28 0.60
C GLU A 8 -15.50 -12.19 -0.60
N GLY A 9 -16.74 -12.63 -0.73
CA GLY A 9 -17.18 -13.54 -1.79
C GLY A 9 -16.43 -14.87 -1.81
N GLU A 10 -16.28 -15.43 -3.01
CA GLU A 10 -15.63 -16.72 -3.24
C GLU A 10 -14.11 -16.60 -3.48
N ASN A 11 -13.57 -15.37 -3.49
CA ASN A 11 -12.14 -15.16 -3.73
C ASN A 11 -11.31 -15.71 -2.56
N PRO A 12 -10.44 -16.71 -2.79
CA PRO A 12 -9.65 -17.32 -1.73
C PRO A 12 -8.36 -16.55 -1.43
N PHE A 13 -8.10 -15.44 -2.11
CA PHE A 13 -6.87 -14.65 -1.95
C PHE A 13 -7.15 -13.28 -1.38
N LEU A 14 -6.22 -12.78 -0.58
CA LEU A 14 -6.19 -11.42 -0.07
C LEU A 14 -4.78 -10.84 -0.28
N VAL A 15 -4.71 -9.70 -0.94
CA VAL A 15 -3.50 -8.88 -1.07
C VAL A 15 -3.66 -7.66 -0.17
N VAL A 16 -2.66 -7.37 0.64
CA VAL A 16 -2.62 -6.15 1.47
C VAL A 16 -1.31 -5.42 1.21
N TYR A 17 -1.41 -4.13 0.87
CA TYR A 17 -0.26 -3.23 0.91
C TYR A 17 -0.29 -2.47 2.24
N HIS A 18 0.82 -2.44 2.97
CA HIS A 18 0.94 -1.68 4.22
C HIS A 18 1.62 -0.33 3.95
N LEU A 19 0.85 0.74 4.13
CA LEU A 19 1.25 2.13 4.00
C LEU A 19 1.99 2.57 5.27
N MET A 20 3.27 2.87 5.12
CA MET A 20 4.09 3.45 6.18
C MET A 20 3.48 4.77 6.67
N TYR A 21 3.41 4.87 7.99
CA TYR A 21 3.00 6.07 8.72
C TYR A 21 3.93 6.24 9.91
N TRP A 22 4.66 7.36 9.96
CA TRP A 22 5.50 7.68 11.10
C TRP A 22 4.64 8.28 12.20
N VAL A 23 4.29 7.45 13.19
CA VAL A 23 3.39 7.83 14.30
C VAL A 23 3.88 9.07 15.05
N LYS A 24 5.20 9.24 15.19
CA LYS A 24 5.81 10.38 15.89
C LYS A 24 5.70 11.69 15.11
N ASP A 25 5.82 11.62 13.79
CA ASP A 25 5.89 12.79 12.91
C ASP A 25 4.55 13.12 12.26
N ASP A 26 3.54 12.28 12.49
CA ASP A 26 2.21 12.39 11.91
C ASP A 26 2.22 12.49 10.38
N SER A 27 3.05 11.68 9.73
CA SER A 27 3.32 11.78 8.30
C SER A 27 3.21 10.43 7.58
N PHE A 28 2.71 10.48 6.34
CA PHE A 28 2.60 9.33 5.46
C PHE A 28 3.79 9.27 4.50
N CYS A 29 4.28 8.05 4.22
CA CYS A 29 5.36 7.85 3.27
C CYS A 29 4.99 8.35 1.85
N PRO A 30 5.78 9.27 1.26
CA PRO A 30 5.54 9.77 -0.09
C PRO A 30 5.55 8.68 -1.15
N MET A 31 6.52 7.76 -1.05
CA MET A 31 6.66 6.63 -1.96
C MET A 31 5.46 5.70 -1.89
N CYS A 32 5.04 5.33 -0.68
CA CYS A 32 3.84 4.51 -0.48
C CYS A 32 2.60 5.18 -1.10
N SER A 33 2.45 6.50 -0.92
CA SER A 33 1.29 7.21 -1.44
C SER A 33 1.26 7.23 -2.97
N MET A 34 2.41 7.41 -3.62
CA MET A 34 2.55 7.27 -5.08
C MET A 34 2.15 5.87 -5.58
N TRP A 35 2.51 4.82 -4.84
CA TRP A 35 2.14 3.45 -5.21
C TRP A 35 0.64 3.22 -5.12
N ILE A 36 0.05 3.69 -4.02
CA ILE A 36 -1.39 3.58 -3.79
C ILE A 36 -2.17 4.39 -4.84
N ASP A 37 -1.60 5.48 -5.36
CA ASP A 37 -2.21 6.21 -6.48
C ASP A 37 -2.41 5.33 -7.72
N GLY A 38 -1.43 4.47 -8.03
CA GLY A 38 -1.50 3.47 -9.10
C GLY A 38 -2.42 2.30 -8.77
N PHE A 39 -2.34 1.78 -7.54
CA PHE A 39 -3.24 0.72 -7.06
C PHE A 39 -4.71 1.13 -7.10
N ASN A 40 -5.03 2.38 -6.79
CA ASN A 40 -6.38 2.92 -6.92
C ASN A 40 -6.88 2.82 -8.38
N GLY A 41 -6.00 3.06 -9.36
CA GLY A 41 -6.33 2.91 -10.79
C GLY A 41 -6.68 1.46 -11.17
N ILE A 42 -5.88 0.49 -10.72
CA ILE A 42 -6.00 -0.92 -11.12
C ILE A 42 -6.92 -1.76 -10.22
N ALA A 43 -7.37 -1.24 -9.08
CA ALA A 43 -8.17 -2.00 -8.11
C ALA A 43 -9.34 -2.78 -8.74
N PRO A 44 -10.16 -2.22 -9.67
CA PRO A 44 -11.25 -2.95 -10.31
C PRO A 44 -10.82 -4.18 -11.12
N HIS A 45 -9.57 -4.23 -11.59
CA HIS A 45 -9.01 -5.41 -12.27
C HIS A 45 -8.53 -6.45 -11.27
N VAL A 46 -7.85 -6.02 -10.20
CA VAL A 46 -7.36 -6.91 -9.13
C VAL A 46 -8.52 -7.62 -8.43
N THR A 47 -9.60 -6.88 -8.13
CA THR A 47 -10.75 -7.40 -7.38
C THR A 47 -11.57 -8.47 -8.11
N GLN A 48 -11.29 -8.72 -9.39
CA GLN A 48 -11.89 -9.83 -10.14
C GLN A 48 -11.33 -11.19 -9.73
N ARG A 49 -10.18 -11.24 -9.04
CA ARG A 49 -9.51 -12.48 -8.65
C ARG A 49 -8.98 -12.52 -7.22
N ALA A 50 -8.92 -11.40 -6.52
CA ALA A 50 -8.44 -11.33 -5.14
C ALA A 50 -9.13 -10.22 -4.36
N ASN A 51 -9.25 -10.38 -3.05
CA ASN A 51 -9.54 -9.26 -2.16
C ASN A 51 -8.31 -8.35 -2.10
N PHE A 52 -8.52 -7.03 -2.07
CA PHE A 52 -7.43 -6.06 -2.07
C PHE A 52 -7.69 -4.92 -1.09
N ALA A 53 -6.72 -4.64 -0.22
CA ALA A 53 -6.83 -3.60 0.79
C ALA A 53 -5.49 -2.88 1.02
N ILE A 54 -5.60 -1.65 1.54
CA ILE A 54 -4.47 -0.88 2.06
C ILE A 54 -4.60 -0.83 3.58
N ALA A 55 -3.57 -1.27 4.30
CA ALA A 55 -3.48 -1.16 5.74
C ALA A 55 -2.50 -0.06 6.15
N SER A 56 -2.64 0.53 7.33
CA SER A 56 -1.68 1.49 7.89
C SER A 56 -1.82 1.63 9.40
N ARG A 57 -0.69 1.87 10.07
CA ARG A 57 -0.62 2.21 11.51
C ARG A 57 -1.28 3.54 11.84
N ALA A 58 -1.62 4.33 10.83
CA ALA A 58 -2.32 5.59 11.02
C ALA A 58 -3.69 5.39 11.70
N PRO A 59 -4.05 6.25 12.67
CA PRO A 59 -5.42 6.32 13.20
C PRO A 59 -6.44 6.45 12.06
N VAL A 60 -7.59 5.79 12.21
CA VAL A 60 -8.59 5.66 11.13
C VAL A 60 -9.02 6.99 10.52
N ASP A 61 -9.16 8.04 11.33
CA ASP A 61 -9.58 9.36 10.86
C ASP A 61 -8.50 10.02 10.00
N LYS A 62 -7.22 9.84 10.36
CA LYS A 62 -6.08 10.34 9.58
C LYS A 62 -5.93 9.58 8.26
N LEU A 63 -6.03 8.26 8.31
CA LEU A 63 -5.98 7.42 7.10
C LEU A 63 -7.13 7.76 6.15
N ARG A 64 -8.34 7.97 6.68
CA ARG A 64 -9.51 8.38 5.89
C ARG A 64 -9.30 9.76 5.26
N ALA A 65 -8.84 10.74 6.05
CA ALA A 65 -8.56 12.09 5.56
C ALA A 65 -7.49 12.07 4.46
N TRP A 66 -6.43 11.28 4.65
CA TRP A 66 -5.38 11.10 3.65
C TRP A 66 -5.90 10.45 2.37
N GLY A 67 -6.65 9.36 2.47
CA GLY A 67 -7.27 8.72 1.32
C GLY A 67 -8.22 9.63 0.55
N ALA A 68 -9.00 10.45 1.25
CA ALA A 68 -9.86 11.46 0.63
C ALA A 68 -9.02 12.54 -0.08
N HIS A 69 -8.00 13.06 0.59
CA HIS A 69 -7.06 14.03 0.02
C HIS A 69 -6.38 13.50 -1.25
N ARG A 70 -6.08 12.21 -1.32
CA ARG A 70 -5.46 11.54 -2.49
C ARG A 70 -6.43 11.01 -3.54
N GLY A 71 -7.74 11.07 -3.27
CA GLY A 71 -8.79 10.58 -4.16
C GLY A 71 -8.85 9.04 -4.27
N TRP A 72 -8.44 8.31 -3.22
CA TRP A 72 -8.44 6.84 -3.17
C TRP A 72 -9.85 6.28 -2.90
N HIS A 73 -10.72 6.34 -3.91
CA HIS A 73 -12.13 5.94 -3.81
C HIS A 73 -12.41 4.48 -4.23
N ARG A 74 -11.41 3.76 -4.77
CA ARG A 74 -11.56 2.37 -5.25
C ARG A 74 -10.89 1.33 -4.36
N LEU A 75 -10.30 1.78 -3.25
CA LEU A 75 -9.53 0.95 -2.34
C LEU A 75 -10.21 0.87 -0.98
N ARG A 76 -10.13 -0.31 -0.36
CA ARG A 76 -10.50 -0.49 1.04
C ARG A 76 -9.33 -0.07 1.92
N LEU A 77 -9.52 1.00 2.71
CA LEU A 77 -8.53 1.48 3.68
C LEU A 77 -8.81 0.89 5.06
N LEU A 78 -7.78 0.35 5.71
CA LEU A 78 -7.83 -0.31 7.01
C LEU A 78 -6.81 0.33 7.94
N SER A 79 -7.25 0.76 9.11
CA SER A 79 -6.36 1.21 10.18
C SER A 79 -6.03 0.04 11.09
N ASP A 80 -4.73 -0.23 11.31
CA ASP A 80 -4.22 -1.12 12.35
C ASP A 80 -3.54 -0.29 13.46
N ASP A 81 -4.30 0.62 14.08
CA ASP A 81 -3.85 1.52 15.16
C ASP A 81 -3.32 0.78 16.43
N GLY A 82 -3.22 -0.56 16.41
CA GLY A 82 -2.35 -1.36 17.29
C GLY A 82 -1.20 -2.06 16.53
N PRO A 83 0.02 -2.16 17.09
CA PRO A 83 1.19 -2.61 16.35
C PRO A 83 1.21 -4.12 16.06
N ALA A 84 0.27 -4.89 16.61
CA ALA A 84 0.28 -6.35 16.52
C ALA A 84 0.25 -6.86 15.07
N PHE A 85 -0.54 -6.24 14.19
CA PHE A 85 -0.62 -6.65 12.79
C PHE A 85 0.62 -6.22 12.01
N ALA A 86 0.97 -4.93 12.03
CA ALA A 86 2.18 -4.43 11.38
C ALA A 86 3.44 -5.22 11.77
N ARG A 87 3.65 -5.51 13.08
CA ARG A 87 4.77 -6.35 13.53
C ARG A 87 4.70 -7.78 13.02
N ALA A 88 3.51 -8.39 13.01
CA ALA A 88 3.33 -9.76 12.54
C ALA A 88 3.64 -9.94 11.05
N ILE A 89 3.48 -8.89 10.24
CA ILE A 89 3.79 -8.91 8.81
C ILE A 89 5.13 -8.23 8.45
N GLY A 90 5.89 -7.76 9.44
CA GLY A 90 7.16 -7.07 9.24
C GLY A 90 7.05 -5.61 8.76
N ALA A 91 5.88 -4.98 8.83
CA ALA A 91 5.67 -3.58 8.47
C ALA A 91 5.99 -2.59 9.61
N GLU A 92 6.38 -3.08 10.78
CA GLU A 92 6.91 -2.28 11.89
C GLU A 92 7.94 -3.12 12.66
N ASP A 93 9.09 -2.53 12.97
CA ASP A 93 10.11 -3.18 13.80
C ASP A 93 9.82 -3.07 15.31
N ALA A 94 10.72 -3.59 16.15
CA ALA A 94 10.56 -3.55 17.60
C ALA A 94 10.63 -2.12 18.19
N ASP A 95 11.32 -1.20 17.51
CA ASP A 95 11.51 0.19 17.90
C ASP A 95 10.37 1.10 17.40
N GLY A 96 9.45 0.55 16.61
CA GLY A 96 8.32 1.27 16.04
C GLY A 96 8.64 1.98 14.73
N ASN A 97 9.75 1.65 14.07
CA ASN A 97 10.05 2.18 12.76
C ASN A 97 9.18 1.44 11.72
N PRO A 98 8.43 2.17 10.88
CA PRO A 98 7.59 1.55 9.88
C PRO A 98 8.43 1.03 8.70
N ASP A 99 7.94 0.00 8.03
CA ASP A 99 8.38 -0.44 6.72
C ASP A 99 7.14 -0.69 5.84
N SER A 100 7.29 -0.51 4.53
CA SER A 100 6.22 -0.82 3.58
C SER A 100 6.28 -2.29 3.22
N THR A 101 5.12 -2.92 3.07
CA THR A 101 5.06 -4.34 2.72
C THR A 101 3.93 -4.62 1.74
N VAL A 102 4.13 -5.65 0.92
CA VAL A 102 3.02 -6.37 0.30
C VAL A 102 2.95 -7.74 0.94
N VAL A 103 1.81 -8.05 1.53
CA VAL A 103 1.55 -9.35 2.14
C VAL A 103 0.36 -10.01 1.45
N VAL A 104 0.48 -11.32 1.24
CA VAL A 104 -0.60 -12.12 0.65
C VAL A 104 -0.99 -13.27 1.56
N PHE A 105 -2.30 -13.45 1.67
CA PHE A 105 -2.93 -14.53 2.38
C PHE A 105 -3.81 -15.34 1.44
N SER A 106 -3.92 -16.64 1.71
CA SER A 106 -4.91 -17.52 1.09
C SER A 106 -5.87 -18.05 2.15
N ARG A 107 -7.10 -18.38 1.73
CA ARG A 107 -8.12 -19.03 2.54
C ARG A 107 -8.61 -20.29 1.84
N GLU A 108 -8.43 -21.44 2.48
CA GLU A 108 -8.85 -22.74 1.99
C GLU A 108 -9.46 -23.56 3.14
N GLY A 109 -10.65 -24.12 2.96
CA GLY A 109 -11.31 -24.91 4.01
C GLY A 109 -11.59 -24.15 5.31
N GLY A 110 -11.65 -22.82 5.27
CA GLY A 110 -11.79 -21.95 6.45
C GLY A 110 -10.47 -21.61 7.16
N GLU A 111 -9.35 -22.22 6.77
CA GLU A 111 -8.02 -21.91 7.28
C GLU A 111 -7.40 -20.77 6.48
N ILE A 112 -6.76 -19.81 7.17
CA ILE A 112 -6.05 -18.70 6.54
C ILE A 112 -4.55 -18.94 6.66
N ARG A 113 -3.83 -18.87 5.54
CA ARG A 113 -2.38 -19.04 5.49
C ARG A 113 -1.70 -17.79 4.93
N HIS A 114 -0.59 -17.41 5.53
CA HIS A 114 0.36 -16.47 4.94
C HIS A 114 1.06 -17.15 3.76
N VAL A 115 1.16 -16.46 2.62
CA VAL A 115 1.76 -17.00 1.39
C VAL A 115 3.11 -16.34 1.15
N TYR A 116 3.15 -15.02 1.15
CA TYR A 116 4.39 -14.26 0.99
C TYR A 116 4.29 -12.89 1.65
N THR A 117 5.45 -12.36 2.02
CA THR A 117 5.67 -10.94 2.32
C THR A 117 6.82 -10.47 1.45
N ALA A 118 6.68 -9.30 0.83
CA ALA A 118 7.74 -8.62 0.11
C ALA A 118 7.91 -7.19 0.65
N HIS A 119 9.16 -6.75 0.72
CA HIS A 119 9.59 -5.46 1.24
C HIS A 119 10.23 -4.62 0.12
N PRO A 120 10.31 -3.28 0.27
CA PRO A 120 11.04 -2.44 -0.67
C PRO A 120 12.54 -2.69 -0.64
N MET A 121 13.11 -3.22 0.44
CA MET A 121 14.56 -3.38 0.54
C MET A 121 15.10 -4.56 -0.29
N LEU A 122 16.09 -4.28 -1.14
CA LEU A 122 17.01 -5.25 -1.76
C LEU A 122 18.44 -4.79 -1.43
N ASP A 123 19.13 -5.52 -0.57
CA ASP A 123 20.47 -5.18 -0.07
C ASP A 123 20.58 -3.71 0.39
N ASP A 124 21.17 -2.85 -0.44
CA ASP A 124 21.41 -1.42 -0.21
C ASP A 124 20.45 -0.48 -0.96
N ARG A 125 19.33 -0.99 -1.52
CA ARG A 125 18.39 -0.21 -2.35
C ARG A 125 16.92 -0.51 -2.08
N GLU A 126 16.08 0.51 -2.21
CA GLU A 126 14.61 0.39 -2.10
C GLU A 126 13.95 -0.01 -3.42
N ARG A 127 14.19 -1.24 -3.91
CA ARG A 127 13.74 -1.73 -5.24
C ARG A 127 12.93 -3.04 -5.21
N GLY A 128 12.74 -3.67 -4.05
CA GLY A 128 12.25 -5.04 -3.88
C GLY A 128 10.82 -5.32 -4.30
N ILE A 129 9.99 -4.29 -4.36
CA ILE A 129 8.59 -4.40 -4.81
C ILE A 129 8.34 -3.65 -6.12
N ASP A 130 9.35 -3.02 -6.73
CA ASP A 130 9.20 -2.01 -7.78
C ASP A 130 8.31 -2.41 -8.96
N LEU A 131 8.28 -3.71 -9.26
CA LEU A 131 7.46 -4.27 -10.33
C LEU A 131 5.97 -3.93 -10.17
N LEU A 132 5.52 -3.61 -8.96
CA LEU A 132 4.14 -3.26 -8.65
C LEU A 132 3.82 -1.77 -8.88
N CYS A 133 4.82 -0.93 -9.15
CA CYS A 133 4.63 0.50 -9.34
C CYS A 133 4.74 0.91 -10.82
N PRO A 134 3.67 1.41 -11.45
CA PRO A 134 3.70 1.80 -12.86
C PRO A 134 4.63 2.98 -13.15
N VAL A 135 4.84 3.89 -12.19
CA VAL A 135 5.68 5.10 -12.37
C VAL A 135 7.11 4.72 -12.75
N TRP A 136 7.64 3.68 -12.10
CA TRP A 136 8.97 3.14 -12.32
C TRP A 136 9.17 2.61 -13.72
N HIS A 137 8.21 1.83 -14.21
CA HIS A 137 8.25 1.27 -15.55
C HIS A 137 8.22 2.37 -16.62
N LEU A 138 7.59 3.51 -16.36
CA LEU A 138 7.59 4.65 -17.28
C LEU A 138 8.90 5.44 -17.22
N PHE A 139 9.43 5.71 -16.03
CA PHE A 139 10.69 6.44 -15.88
C PHE A 139 11.89 5.67 -16.42
N ASP A 140 11.87 4.34 -16.33
CA ASP A 140 12.91 3.47 -16.90
C ASP A 140 12.97 3.51 -18.44
N LEU A 141 11.93 4.03 -19.12
CA LEU A 141 11.95 4.25 -20.57
C LEU A 141 12.67 5.54 -20.99
N MET A 142 12.88 6.47 -20.06
CA MET A 142 13.51 7.75 -20.37
C MET A 142 15.02 7.57 -20.57
N PRO A 143 15.68 8.32 -21.48
CA PRO A 143 17.14 8.26 -21.64
C PRO A 143 17.93 8.57 -20.35
N SER A 144 17.35 9.37 -19.45
CA SER A 144 17.92 9.67 -18.13
C SER A 144 17.69 8.58 -17.09
N GLY A 145 16.84 7.59 -17.38
CA GLY A 145 16.25 6.71 -16.39
C GLY A 145 15.53 7.51 -15.30
N ARG A 146 15.52 6.96 -14.08
CA ARG A 146 14.88 7.56 -12.90
C ARG A 146 15.67 8.73 -12.29
N GLY A 147 16.98 8.79 -12.51
CA GLY A 147 17.87 9.72 -11.82
C GLY A 147 17.78 9.60 -10.29
N GLU A 148 17.95 10.73 -9.60
CA GLU A 148 17.82 10.83 -8.14
C GLU A 148 16.38 11.18 -7.69
N TRP A 149 15.40 10.98 -8.56
CA TRP A 149 14.03 11.38 -8.28
C TRP A 149 13.38 10.48 -7.23
N TYR A 150 12.70 11.10 -6.27
CA TYR A 150 11.83 10.44 -5.30
C TYR A 150 10.45 11.08 -5.31
N GLY A 151 9.43 10.27 -5.01
CA GLY A 151 8.07 10.74 -4.84
C GLY A 151 7.97 11.76 -3.71
N SER A 152 7.16 12.79 -3.90
CA SER A 152 6.78 13.75 -2.87
C SER A 152 5.26 13.71 -2.64
N ASN A 153 4.84 14.12 -1.46
CA ASN A 153 3.43 14.40 -1.17
C ASN A 153 3.05 15.85 -1.52
N ASP A 154 4.00 16.71 -1.81
CA ASP A 154 3.75 18.13 -2.11
C ASP A 154 3.07 18.29 -3.46
N GLY A 155 1.95 19.02 -3.48
CA GLY A 155 1.21 19.32 -4.71
C GLY A 155 0.52 18.11 -5.37
N PHE A 156 0.47 16.95 -4.70
CA PHE A 156 -0.24 15.76 -5.16
C PHE A 156 -1.50 15.50 -4.33
N ASP A 157 -2.59 16.17 -4.71
CA ASP A 157 -3.92 16.01 -4.12
C ASP A 157 -4.92 15.43 -5.13
N ALA A 158 -6.19 15.33 -4.75
CA ALA A 158 -7.24 14.80 -5.62
C ALA A 158 -7.47 15.66 -6.88
N ALA A 159 -7.15 16.96 -6.84
CA ALA A 159 -7.41 17.89 -7.93
C ALA A 159 -6.47 17.67 -9.12
N VAL A 160 -5.24 17.18 -8.91
CA VAL A 160 -4.33 16.88 -10.03
C VAL A 160 -4.81 15.70 -10.91
N ARG A 161 -5.85 14.97 -10.48
CA ARG A 161 -6.46 13.87 -11.24
C ARG A 161 -7.56 14.34 -12.21
N GLU A 162 -7.98 15.60 -12.14
CA GLU A 162 -8.91 16.18 -13.11
C GLU A 162 -8.10 16.67 -14.32
N VAL A 163 -8.02 15.84 -15.37
CA VAL A 163 -7.53 16.27 -16.67
C VAL A 163 -8.73 16.86 -17.44
N PRO A 164 -8.76 18.18 -17.72
CA PRO A 164 -9.82 18.75 -18.55
C PRO A 164 -9.77 18.08 -19.93
N LEU A 165 -10.91 17.54 -20.36
CA LEU A 165 -11.10 17.00 -21.70
C LEU A 165 -11.36 18.13 -22.71
#